data_AF-A0A102K0D1-F1
#
_entry.id   AF-A0A102K0D1-F1
#
_cell.length_a   1.000
_cell.length_b   1.000
_cell.length_c   1.000
_cell.angle_alpha   90.00
_cell.angle_beta   90.00
_cell.angle_gamma   90.00
#
_symmetry.space_group_name_H-M   'P 1'
#
loop_
_entity.id
_entity.type
_entity.pdbx_description
1 polymer ?
#
loop_
_entity_poly.entity_id
_entity_poly.type
_entity_poly.pdbx_seq_one_letter_code
_entity_poly.pdbx_strand_id
1 'polypeptide(L)'
;MTVHAKRSACVAGVDVGGNRKQCDLVILRGTSVVYRADGVAPEALPSLCLEHEVVAVGVDSPCRWWAGEGHRPAERALVRERISLFSTPTRERALASTTGFYDWMFVGERVYRALADAYPLLTAPHYAGGRVSFETYPHAITCALLGKDVASAKQKRVQRRQLLERMGIDAATLTSVDARDAALCALTARFVIEGCADVYGDAEGGYIRVPMTRAP
;
A
#
# COMPACT_ATOMS: atom_id res chain seq x y z
N MET A 1 31.48 -17.08 17.44
CA MET A 1 30.42 -17.30 16.42
C MET A 1 29.68 -15.99 16.23
N THR A 2 29.99 -15.26 15.17
CA THR A 2 29.41 -13.94 14.91
C THR A 2 28.02 -14.14 14.34
N VAL A 3 26.97 -13.93 15.14
CA VAL A 3 25.60 -13.84 14.64
C VAL A 3 25.59 -12.68 13.64
N HIS A 4 25.61 -12.99 12.35
CA HIS A 4 25.33 -11.98 11.33
C HIS A 4 23.90 -11.51 11.59
N ALA A 5 23.76 -10.30 12.13
CA ALA A 5 22.47 -9.64 12.20
C ALA A 5 21.88 -9.69 10.79
N LYS A 6 20.79 -10.45 10.62
CA LYS A 6 20.13 -10.61 9.32
C LYS A 6 19.77 -9.20 8.86
N ARG A 7 20.41 -8.72 7.79
CA ARG A 7 20.09 -7.40 7.22
C ARG A 7 18.59 -7.37 6.95
N SER A 8 17.89 -6.40 7.55
CA SER A 8 16.47 -6.19 7.29
C SER A 8 16.27 -5.91 5.79
N ALA A 9 15.32 -6.60 5.17
CA ALA A 9 15.00 -6.39 3.76
C ALA A 9 14.47 -4.97 3.53
N CYS A 10 14.74 -4.41 2.34
CA CYS A 10 14.12 -3.16 1.92
C CYS A 10 12.70 -3.42 1.43
N VAL A 11 11.76 -2.57 1.84
CA VAL A 11 10.36 -2.60 1.40
C VAL A 11 9.92 -1.22 0.97
N ALA A 12 9.02 -1.13 0.01
CA ALA A 12 8.53 0.13 -0.50
C ALA A 12 7.02 0.26 -0.32
N GLY A 13 6.58 1.50 -0.26
CA GLY A 13 5.19 1.87 -0.24
C GLY A 13 4.93 3.05 -1.17
N VAL A 14 3.81 2.98 -1.86
CA VAL A 14 3.41 3.95 -2.88
C VAL A 14 2.04 4.49 -2.51
N ASP A 15 1.94 5.80 -2.32
CA ASP A 15 0.66 6.50 -2.28
C ASP A 15 0.36 7.10 -3.65
N VAL A 16 -0.77 6.73 -4.24
CA VAL A 16 -1.10 7.05 -5.63
C VAL A 16 -2.01 8.27 -5.70
N GLY A 17 -1.54 9.31 -6.39
CA GLY A 17 -2.31 10.49 -6.75
C GLY A 17 -2.86 10.45 -8.17
N GLY A 18 -3.66 11.47 -8.52
CA GLY A 18 -4.08 11.71 -9.89
C GLY A 18 -2.95 12.26 -10.78
N ASN A 19 -3.27 12.54 -12.05
CA ASN A 19 -2.31 12.90 -13.10
C ASN A 19 -1.33 14.03 -12.76
N ARG A 20 -1.69 14.98 -11.89
CA ARG A 20 -0.78 16.06 -11.47
C ARG A 20 0.16 15.65 -10.34
N LYS A 21 -0.33 14.87 -9.38
CA LYS A 21 0.40 14.45 -8.18
C LYS A 21 1.34 13.27 -8.48
N GLN A 22 0.96 12.38 -9.41
CA GLN A 22 1.64 11.10 -9.61
C GLN A 22 1.77 10.34 -8.29
N CYS A 23 2.92 9.73 -7.99
CA CYS A 23 3.09 8.86 -6.82
C CYS A 23 4.02 9.47 -5.77
N ASP A 24 3.68 9.29 -4.50
CA ASP A 24 4.63 9.41 -3.39
C ASP A 24 5.25 8.04 -3.11
N LEU A 25 6.57 7.97 -3.04
CA LEU A 25 7.33 6.74 -2.77
C LEU A 25 8.09 6.88 -1.44
N VAL A 26 7.98 5.85 -0.59
CA VAL A 26 8.82 5.69 0.60
C VAL A 26 9.42 4.29 0.60
N ILE A 27 10.72 4.21 0.86
CA ILE A 27 11.45 2.94 1.02
C ILE A 27 11.97 2.85 2.45
N LEU A 28 11.66 1.74 3.12
CA LEU A 28 12.09 1.42 4.47
C LEU A 28 13.13 0.31 4.46
N ARG A 29 14.10 0.40 5.36
CA ARG A 29 14.97 -0.71 5.77
C ARG A 29 14.84 -0.87 7.29
N GLY A 30 14.16 -1.93 7.73
CA GLY A 30 13.78 -2.06 9.14
C GLY A 30 12.78 -0.98 9.54
N THR A 31 13.20 0.00 10.33
CA THR A 31 12.41 1.18 10.70
C THR A 31 12.96 2.49 10.10
N SER A 32 14.09 2.44 9.40
CA SER A 32 14.70 3.62 8.79
C SER A 32 14.10 3.91 7.43
N VAL A 33 13.71 5.17 7.19
CA VAL A 33 13.40 5.68 5.85
C VAL A 33 14.74 5.86 5.11
N VAL A 34 15.00 5.02 4.10
CA VAL A 34 16.25 5.06 3.33
C VAL A 34 16.12 5.85 2.03
N TYR A 35 14.89 6.03 1.55
CA TYR A 35 14.58 6.87 0.40
C TYR A 35 13.15 7.38 0.49
N ARG A 36 12.93 8.62 0.05
CA ARG A 36 11.59 9.17 -0.21
C ARG A 36 11.62 10.09 -1.41
N ALA A 37 10.55 10.09 -2.18
CA ALA A 37 10.33 11.03 -3.27
C ALA A 37 8.83 11.30 -3.44
N ASP A 38 8.49 12.50 -3.87
CA ASP A 38 7.16 12.90 -4.29
C ASP A 38 7.11 13.07 -5.82
N GLY A 39 5.93 13.06 -6.41
CA GLY A 39 5.78 13.31 -7.85
C GLY A 39 6.37 12.22 -8.76
N VAL A 40 6.62 11.02 -8.25
CA VAL A 40 7.28 9.94 -8.99
C VAL A 40 6.33 9.38 -10.04
N ALA A 41 6.76 9.42 -11.31
CA ALA A 41 6.02 8.76 -12.38
C ALA A 41 5.97 7.24 -12.15
N PRO A 42 4.83 6.57 -12.39
CA PRO A 42 4.69 5.13 -12.23
C PRO A 42 5.82 4.31 -12.86
N GLU A 43 6.27 4.71 -14.05
CA GLU A 43 7.29 4.01 -14.84
C GLU A 43 8.70 4.13 -14.24
N ALA A 44 8.95 5.09 -13.34
CA ALA A 44 10.22 5.23 -12.63
C ALA A 44 10.28 4.40 -11.33
N LEU A 45 9.14 3.92 -10.82
CA LEU A 45 9.09 3.16 -9.58
C LEU A 45 9.93 1.86 -9.62
N PRO A 46 9.91 1.03 -10.69
CA PRO A 46 10.66 -0.22 -10.72
C PRO A 46 12.17 -0.01 -10.58
N SER A 47 12.76 0.97 -11.28
CA SER A 47 14.19 1.26 -11.21
C SER A 47 14.62 1.74 -9.83
N LEU A 48 13.82 2.62 -9.21
CA LEU A 48 14.07 3.09 -7.85
C LEU A 48 13.99 1.94 -6.84
N CYS A 49 12.98 1.07 -6.96
CA CYS A 49 12.84 -0.09 -6.09
C CYS A 49 14.02 -1.08 -6.25
N LEU A 50 14.46 -1.31 -7.50
CA LEU A 50 15.60 -2.17 -7.81
C LEU A 50 16.91 -1.63 -7.24
N GLU A 51 17.18 -0.33 -7.40
CA GLU A 51 18.37 0.33 -6.88
C GLU A 51 18.52 0.16 -5.36
N HIS A 52 17.39 0.11 -4.65
CA HIS A 52 17.35 -0.05 -3.20
C HIS A 52 17.14 -1.50 -2.73
N GLU A 53 17.21 -2.48 -3.63
CA GLU A 53 17.02 -3.91 -3.30
C GLU A 53 15.67 -4.19 -2.62
N VAL A 54 14.62 -3.48 -3.03
CA VAL A 54 13.26 -3.67 -2.48
C VAL A 54 12.76 -5.06 -2.81
N VAL A 55 12.15 -5.73 -1.84
CA VAL A 55 11.55 -7.07 -2.01
C VAL A 55 10.02 -7.04 -2.13
N ALA A 56 9.35 -6.04 -1.57
CA ALA A 56 7.89 -5.94 -1.62
C ALA A 56 7.45 -4.47 -1.72
N VAL A 57 6.45 -4.23 -2.57
CA VAL A 57 5.89 -2.89 -2.82
C VAL A 57 4.39 -2.89 -2.47
N GLY A 58 4.01 -2.18 -1.41
CA GLY A 58 2.60 -1.92 -1.09
C GLY A 58 2.09 -0.69 -1.83
N VAL A 59 0.94 -0.76 -2.49
CA VAL A 59 0.42 0.32 -3.32
C VAL A 59 -0.98 0.73 -2.85
N ASP A 60 -1.18 2.02 -2.54
CA ASP A 60 -2.48 2.64 -2.24
C ASP A 60 -3.28 2.87 -3.53
N SER A 61 -3.65 1.77 -4.17
CA SER A 61 -4.55 1.79 -5.32
C SER A 61 -5.09 0.40 -5.63
N PRO A 62 -6.35 0.29 -6.12
CA PRO A 62 -6.89 -0.95 -6.66
C PRO A 62 -5.92 -1.65 -7.60
N CYS A 63 -5.58 -2.91 -7.30
CA CYS A 63 -4.73 -3.73 -8.19
C CYS A 63 -5.46 -4.21 -9.44
N ARG A 64 -6.79 -4.13 -9.46
CA ARG A 64 -7.66 -4.58 -10.55
C ARG A 64 -8.88 -3.69 -10.65
N TRP A 65 -9.32 -3.44 -11.89
CA TRP A 65 -10.66 -2.95 -12.17
C TRP A 65 -11.70 -4.04 -11.88
N TRP A 66 -12.89 -3.65 -11.42
CA TRP A 66 -13.98 -4.60 -11.20
C TRP A 66 -14.85 -4.70 -12.44
N ALA A 67 -15.08 -5.92 -12.93
CA ALA A 67 -15.95 -6.17 -14.08
C ALA A 67 -17.32 -6.76 -13.68
N GLY A 68 -17.49 -7.16 -12.42
CA GLY A 68 -18.75 -7.67 -11.89
C GLY A 68 -19.65 -6.57 -11.33
N GLU A 69 -20.73 -6.99 -10.68
CA GLU A 69 -21.67 -6.08 -10.03
C GLU A 69 -21.21 -5.67 -8.62
N GLY A 70 -21.57 -4.46 -8.20
CA GLY A 70 -21.30 -3.96 -6.85
C GLY A 70 -19.81 -3.75 -6.55
N HIS A 71 -19.35 -4.29 -5.42
CA HIS A 71 -18.00 -4.12 -4.89
C HIS A 71 -17.12 -5.32 -5.23
N ARG A 72 -15.80 -5.14 -5.35
CA ARG A 72 -14.88 -6.29 -5.44
C ARG A 72 -14.96 -7.18 -4.19
N PRO A 73 -14.68 -8.48 -4.29
CA PRO A 73 -14.61 -9.39 -3.14
C PRO A 73 -13.82 -8.84 -1.94
N ALA A 74 -12.66 -8.23 -2.18
CA ALA A 74 -11.83 -7.62 -1.12
C ALA A 74 -12.54 -6.47 -0.40
N GLU A 75 -13.18 -5.59 -1.18
CA GLU A 75 -13.93 -4.44 -0.70
C GLU A 75 -15.14 -4.88 0.14
N ARG A 76 -15.87 -5.91 -0.30
CA ARG A 76 -16.98 -6.50 0.46
C ARG A 76 -16.51 -7.05 1.80
N ALA A 77 -15.36 -7.73 1.81
CA ALA A 77 -14.80 -8.29 3.03
C ALA A 77 -14.45 -7.19 4.05
N LEU A 78 -13.84 -6.10 3.61
CA LEU A 78 -13.52 -4.95 4.45
C LEU A 78 -14.77 -4.21 4.97
N VAL A 79 -15.81 -4.07 4.14
CA VAL A 79 -17.09 -3.49 4.56
C VAL A 79 -17.74 -4.32 5.67
N ARG A 80 -17.69 -5.66 5.61
CA ARG A 80 -18.17 -6.53 6.70
C ARG A 80 -17.40 -6.30 8.00
N GLU A 81 -16.11 -5.99 7.89
CA GLU A 81 -15.28 -5.58 9.02
C GLU A 81 -15.55 -4.15 9.50
N ARG A 82 -16.48 -3.42 8.87
CA ARG A 82 -16.77 -2.00 9.15
C ARG A 82 -15.56 -1.09 8.88
N ILE A 83 -14.73 -1.47 7.91
CA ILE A 83 -13.61 -0.66 7.43
C ILE A 83 -14.06 0.03 6.13
N SER A 84 -14.11 1.36 6.16
CA SER A 84 -14.53 2.17 5.01
C SER A 84 -13.49 2.19 3.90
N LEU A 85 -13.94 2.32 2.66
CA LEU A 85 -13.09 2.53 1.48
C LEU A 85 -13.88 3.13 0.31
N PHE A 86 -13.17 3.62 -0.70
CA PHE A 86 -13.79 3.93 -1.99
C PHE A 86 -13.89 2.67 -2.84
N SER A 87 -15.07 2.41 -3.39
CA SER A 87 -15.29 1.25 -4.23
C SER A 87 -14.67 1.44 -5.60
N THR A 88 -14.02 0.40 -6.11
CA THR A 88 -13.46 0.40 -7.46
C THR A 88 -14.59 0.30 -8.47
N PRO A 89 -14.79 1.28 -9.35
CA PRO A 89 -15.80 1.21 -10.39
C PRO A 89 -15.36 0.24 -11.51
N THR A 90 -16.24 0.00 -12.46
CA THR A 90 -15.80 -0.52 -13.76
C THR A 90 -14.90 0.51 -14.44
N ARG A 91 -13.96 0.02 -15.26
CA ARG A 91 -13.06 0.90 -16.02
C ARG A 91 -13.83 1.84 -16.95
N GLU A 92 -14.91 1.35 -17.57
CA GLU A 92 -15.80 2.14 -18.43
C GLU A 92 -16.47 3.28 -17.67
N ARG A 93 -16.98 3.01 -16.46
CA ARG A 93 -17.57 4.04 -15.60
C ARG A 93 -16.54 5.07 -15.18
N ALA A 94 -15.30 4.65 -14.89
CA ALA A 94 -14.22 5.58 -14.58
C ALA A 94 -13.87 6.47 -15.79
N LEU A 95 -13.83 5.91 -17.01
CA LEU A 95 -13.58 6.65 -18.25
C LEU A 95 -14.69 7.65 -18.59
N ALA A 96 -15.94 7.30 -18.30
CA ALA A 96 -17.10 8.18 -18.53
C ALA A 96 -17.17 9.37 -17.55
N SER A 97 -16.36 9.37 -16.48
CA SER A 97 -16.35 10.43 -15.48
C SER A 97 -15.65 11.69 -16.01
N THR A 98 -16.38 12.81 -16.08
CA THR A 98 -15.86 14.08 -16.59
C THR A 98 -15.10 14.93 -15.55
N THR A 99 -15.14 14.54 -14.27
CA THR A 99 -14.58 15.34 -13.16
C THR A 99 -13.11 15.03 -12.86
N GLY A 100 -12.52 14.00 -13.48
CA GLY A 100 -11.17 13.50 -13.17
C GLY A 100 -11.04 12.81 -11.82
N PHE A 101 -12.15 12.54 -11.11
CA PHE A 101 -12.12 11.92 -9.78
C PHE A 101 -11.40 10.57 -9.76
N TYR A 102 -11.50 9.78 -10.83
CA TYR A 102 -10.89 8.44 -10.92
C TYR A 102 -9.47 8.44 -11.51
N ASP A 103 -8.87 9.60 -11.79
CA ASP A 103 -7.53 9.71 -12.39
C ASP A 103 -6.48 8.92 -11.61
N TRP A 104 -6.57 8.92 -10.27
CA TRP A 104 -5.65 8.20 -9.40
C TRP A 104 -5.74 6.67 -9.58
N MET A 105 -6.90 6.12 -9.94
CA MET A 105 -7.03 4.68 -10.23
C MET A 105 -6.38 4.32 -11.56
N PHE A 106 -6.43 5.21 -12.57
CA PHE A 106 -5.69 5.01 -13.82
C PHE A 106 -4.17 5.14 -13.63
N VAL A 107 -3.72 6.04 -12.76
CA VAL A 107 -2.31 6.09 -12.34
C VAL A 107 -1.94 4.80 -11.61
N GLY A 108 -2.81 4.29 -10.74
CA GLY A 108 -2.63 3.00 -10.07
C GLY A 108 -2.48 1.83 -11.04
N GLU A 109 -3.35 1.75 -12.05
CA GLU A 109 -3.22 0.77 -13.14
C GLU A 109 -1.84 0.84 -13.81
N ARG A 110 -1.34 2.05 -14.07
CA ARG A 110 0.02 2.27 -14.62
C ARG A 110 1.11 1.81 -13.66
N VAL A 111 0.96 2.03 -12.35
CA VAL A 111 1.90 1.56 -11.32
C VAL A 111 2.04 0.04 -11.38
N TYR A 112 0.93 -0.71 -11.33
CA TYR A 112 0.99 -2.16 -11.40
C TYR A 112 1.54 -2.67 -12.73
N ARG A 113 1.23 -2.00 -13.84
CA ARG A 113 1.80 -2.33 -15.15
C ARG A 113 3.31 -2.12 -15.20
N ALA A 114 3.80 -1.00 -14.69
CA ALA A 114 5.24 -0.70 -14.63
C ALA A 114 5.98 -1.71 -13.73
N LEU A 115 5.36 -2.11 -12.62
CA LEU A 115 5.93 -3.05 -11.67
C LEU A 115 5.91 -4.51 -12.17
N ALA A 116 5.03 -4.89 -13.09
CA ALA A 116 4.69 -6.29 -13.38
C ALA A 116 5.89 -7.23 -13.64
N ASP A 117 6.89 -6.78 -14.40
CA ASP A 117 8.04 -7.60 -14.76
C ASP A 117 9.02 -7.81 -13.59
N ALA A 118 9.20 -6.78 -12.75
CA ALA A 118 10.18 -6.78 -11.66
C ALA A 118 9.57 -7.12 -10.28
N TYR A 119 8.29 -6.87 -10.12
CA TYR A 119 7.49 -6.96 -8.89
C TYR A 119 6.08 -7.44 -9.25
N PRO A 120 5.93 -8.71 -9.68
CA PRO A 120 4.63 -9.26 -10.04
C PRO A 120 3.60 -9.11 -8.92
N LEU A 121 2.33 -8.94 -9.30
CA LEU A 121 1.23 -8.83 -8.35
C LEU A 121 1.12 -10.12 -7.51
N LEU A 122 1.08 -9.96 -6.18
CA LEU A 122 0.89 -11.06 -5.24
C LEU A 122 -0.56 -11.58 -5.30
N THR A 123 -0.77 -12.60 -6.15
CA THR A 123 -2.06 -13.26 -6.35
C THR A 123 -2.30 -14.45 -5.42
N ALA A 124 -1.31 -14.87 -4.63
CA ALA A 124 -1.48 -15.94 -3.65
C ALA A 124 -1.81 -15.37 -2.27
N PRO A 125 -2.66 -16.00 -1.44
CA PRO A 125 -2.98 -15.53 -0.09
C PRO A 125 -1.78 -15.40 0.85
N HIS A 126 -0.67 -16.08 0.57
CA HIS A 126 0.54 -16.04 1.38
C HIS A 126 1.74 -15.61 0.54
N TYR A 127 2.65 -14.86 1.15
CA TYR A 127 3.92 -14.51 0.53
C TYR A 127 4.86 -15.72 0.57
N ALA A 128 5.36 -16.12 -0.60
CA ALA A 128 6.22 -17.31 -0.76
C ALA A 128 7.69 -16.96 -1.07
N GLY A 129 8.09 -15.69 -0.89
CA GLY A 129 9.40 -15.19 -1.29
C GLY A 129 9.40 -14.49 -2.66
N GLY A 130 10.56 -13.96 -3.04
CA GLY A 130 10.73 -13.21 -4.29
C GLY A 130 10.25 -11.77 -4.24
N ARG A 131 10.34 -11.06 -5.37
CA ARG A 131 9.86 -9.68 -5.48
C ARG A 131 8.37 -9.66 -5.78
N VAL A 132 7.60 -8.81 -5.09
CA VAL A 132 6.15 -8.70 -5.29
C VAL A 132 5.64 -7.27 -5.17
N SER A 133 4.50 -7.00 -5.80
CA SER A 133 3.65 -5.84 -5.53
C SER A 133 2.27 -6.29 -5.01
N PHE A 134 1.58 -5.46 -4.24
CA PHE A 134 0.24 -5.78 -3.75
C PHE A 134 -0.55 -4.52 -3.35
N GLU A 135 -1.87 -4.67 -3.30
CA GLU A 135 -2.78 -3.61 -2.87
C GLU A 135 -2.86 -3.51 -1.35
N THR A 136 -2.79 -2.30 -0.83
CA THR A 136 -3.11 -1.94 0.56
C THR A 136 -3.65 -0.52 0.59
N TYR A 137 -4.08 -0.01 1.74
CA TYR A 137 -4.42 1.41 1.85
C TYR A 137 -4.34 1.93 3.30
N PRO A 138 -3.94 3.20 3.50
CA PRO A 138 -3.62 3.78 4.81
C PRO A 138 -4.75 3.71 5.83
N HIS A 139 -6.02 3.79 5.40
CA HIS A 139 -7.14 3.77 6.35
C HIS A 139 -7.35 2.38 6.95
N ALA A 140 -7.32 1.30 6.16
CA ALA A 140 -7.36 -0.05 6.71
C ALA A 140 -6.16 -0.33 7.62
N ILE A 141 -4.96 0.10 7.21
CA ILE A 141 -3.75 -0.03 8.03
C ILE A 141 -3.93 0.68 9.38
N THR A 142 -4.49 1.90 9.36
CA THR A 142 -4.79 2.66 10.56
C THR A 142 -5.80 1.91 11.44
N CYS A 143 -6.90 1.40 10.88
CA CYS A 143 -7.91 0.63 11.61
C CYS A 143 -7.33 -0.63 12.26
N ALA A 144 -6.46 -1.36 11.56
CA ALA A 144 -5.86 -2.57 12.08
C ALA A 144 -4.86 -2.32 13.22
N LEU A 145 -4.10 -1.22 13.14
CA LEU A 145 -3.06 -0.89 14.12
C LEU A 145 -3.54 -0.03 15.30
N LEU A 146 -4.63 0.73 15.14
CA LEU A 146 -5.23 1.56 16.20
C LEU A 146 -6.51 0.98 16.80
N GLY A 147 -7.16 0.06 16.11
CA GLY A 147 -8.55 -0.32 16.39
C GLY A 147 -9.55 0.56 15.63
N LYS A 148 -10.64 -0.06 15.19
CA LYS A 148 -11.69 0.55 14.35
C LYS A 148 -12.41 1.71 15.04
N ASP A 149 -12.58 1.64 16.37
CA ASP A 149 -13.26 2.67 17.15
C ASP A 149 -12.39 3.92 17.39
N VAL A 150 -11.08 3.80 17.21
CA VAL A 150 -10.10 4.88 17.41
C VAL A 150 -9.72 5.54 16.09
N ALA A 151 -9.64 4.76 15.01
CA ALA A 151 -9.26 5.26 13.70
C ALA A 151 -10.24 6.32 13.17
N SER A 152 -9.72 7.47 12.75
CA SER A 152 -10.52 8.62 12.34
C SER A 152 -9.93 9.34 11.13
N ALA A 153 -10.72 9.42 10.06
CA ALA A 153 -10.35 10.17 8.85
C ALA A 153 -10.10 11.66 9.15
N LYS A 154 -10.81 12.24 10.13
CA LYS A 154 -10.62 13.64 10.57
C LYS A 154 -9.25 13.86 11.22
N GLN A 155 -8.71 12.83 11.88
CA GLN A 155 -7.42 12.88 12.56
C GLN A 155 -6.28 12.23 11.76
N LYS A 156 -6.52 11.87 10.48
CA LYS A 156 -5.57 11.10 9.66
C LYS A 156 -4.14 11.65 9.70
N ARG A 157 -3.97 12.98 9.67
CA ARG A 157 -2.64 13.61 9.72
C ARG A 157 -1.85 13.23 10.97
N VAL A 158 -2.51 13.29 12.13
CA VAL A 158 -1.92 13.05 13.45
C VAL A 158 -1.78 11.54 13.69
N GLN A 159 -2.85 10.78 13.43
CA GLN A 159 -2.88 9.34 13.67
C GLN A 159 -1.83 8.59 12.85
N ARG A 160 -1.66 8.93 11.57
CA ARG A 160 -0.67 8.28 10.69
C ARG A 160 0.76 8.56 11.16
N ARG A 161 1.05 9.80 11.60
CA ARG A 161 2.35 10.17 12.18
C ARG A 161 2.62 9.36 13.46
N GLN A 162 1.69 9.38 14.42
CA GLN A 162 1.84 8.66 15.69
C GLN A 162 1.95 7.15 15.49
N LEU A 163 1.27 6.60 14.48
CA LEU A 163 1.41 5.19 14.11
C LEU A 163 2.81 4.86 13.64
N LEU A 164 3.38 5.64 12.71
CA LEU A 164 4.74 5.44 12.24
C LEU A 164 5.76 5.57 13.38
N GLU A 165 5.62 6.59 14.22
CA GLU A 165 6.50 6.82 15.38
C GLU A 165 6.42 5.67 16.41
N ARG A 166 5.23 5.14 16.71
CA ARG A 166 5.07 3.95 17.57
C ARG A 166 5.69 2.68 16.97
N MET A 167 5.79 2.62 15.65
CA MET A 167 6.46 1.52 14.94
C MET A 167 7.97 1.75 14.81
N GLY A 168 8.51 2.78 15.46
CA GLY A 168 9.92 3.13 15.48
C GLY A 168 10.40 3.84 14.21
N ILE A 169 9.49 4.26 13.32
CA ILE A 169 9.81 4.97 12.09
C ILE A 169 9.81 6.47 12.39
N ASP A 170 10.95 7.11 12.17
CA ASP A 170 11.05 8.57 12.28
C ASP A 170 10.23 9.23 11.16
N ALA A 171 9.20 9.97 11.55
CA ALA A 171 8.31 10.68 10.65
C ALA A 171 8.68 12.16 10.46
N ALA A 172 9.79 12.64 11.03
CA ALA A 172 10.23 14.04 10.92
C ALA A 172 10.41 14.46 9.45
N THR A 173 10.93 13.57 8.62
CA THR A 173 11.11 13.80 7.19
C THR A 173 9.85 13.53 6.37
N LEU A 174 8.76 13.00 6.95
CA LEU A 174 7.48 12.72 6.28
C LEU A 174 6.49 13.87 6.51
N THR A 175 6.73 14.98 5.83
CA THR A 175 6.05 16.27 6.09
C THR A 175 4.62 16.32 5.56
N SER A 176 4.31 15.60 4.48
CA SER A 176 2.97 15.52 3.91
C SER A 176 2.20 14.31 4.45
N VAL A 177 0.88 14.34 4.25
CA VAL A 177 0.01 13.21 4.57
C VAL A 177 0.26 12.05 3.61
N ASP A 178 0.49 12.38 2.34
CA ASP A 178 0.73 11.46 1.25
C ASP A 178 2.05 10.68 1.45
N ALA A 179 3.11 11.37 1.90
CA ALA A 179 4.36 10.70 2.30
C ALA A 179 4.17 9.74 3.48
N ARG A 180 3.26 10.06 4.42
CA ARG A 180 2.93 9.15 5.52
C ARG A 180 2.08 7.97 5.05
N ASP A 181 1.25 8.16 4.02
CA ASP A 181 0.47 7.10 3.39
C ASP A 181 1.36 6.11 2.67
N ALA A 182 2.32 6.61 1.89
CA ALA A 182 3.37 5.81 1.28
C ALA A 182 4.17 5.05 2.35
N ALA A 183 4.55 5.70 3.46
CA ALA A 183 5.27 5.03 4.55
C ALA A 183 4.43 3.93 5.24
N LEU A 184 3.13 4.11 5.42
CA LEU A 184 2.24 3.06 5.95
C LEU A 184 2.09 1.89 4.97
N CYS A 185 2.06 2.16 3.67
CA CYS A 185 2.08 1.10 2.65
C CYS A 185 3.40 0.32 2.70
N ALA A 186 4.54 1.00 2.90
CA ALA A 186 5.85 0.38 3.05
C ALA A 186 5.93 -0.47 4.32
N LEU A 187 5.39 0.04 5.43
CA LEU A 187 5.26 -0.70 6.68
C LEU A 187 4.44 -1.98 6.45
N THR A 188 3.34 -1.91 5.71
CA THR A 188 2.52 -3.10 5.40
C THR A 188 3.29 -4.11 4.56
N ALA A 189 4.16 -3.67 3.64
CA ALA A 189 5.03 -4.58 2.89
C ALA A 189 5.98 -5.36 3.80
N ARG A 190 6.47 -4.74 4.89
CA ARG A 190 7.21 -5.46 5.94
C ARG A 190 6.36 -6.55 6.60
N PHE A 191 5.13 -6.22 7.01
CA PHE A 191 4.21 -7.19 7.61
C PHE A 191 3.89 -8.36 6.66
N VAL A 192 3.75 -8.09 5.35
CA VAL A 192 3.51 -9.13 4.34
C VAL A 192 4.68 -10.10 4.24
N ILE A 193 5.92 -9.61 4.16
CA ILE A 193 7.10 -10.49 4.06
C ILE A 193 7.39 -11.26 5.36
N GLU A 194 6.92 -10.76 6.50
CA GLU A 194 7.00 -11.42 7.80
C GLU A 194 5.87 -12.44 8.02
N GLY A 195 4.89 -12.52 7.11
CA GLY A 195 3.72 -13.39 7.25
C GLY A 195 2.71 -12.91 8.30
N CYS A 196 2.75 -11.61 8.63
CA CYS A 196 1.93 -10.97 9.67
C CYS A 196 0.90 -10.00 9.06
N ALA A 197 0.28 -10.36 7.94
CA ALA A 197 -0.74 -9.54 7.29
C ALA A 197 -1.99 -10.36 6.98
N ASP A 198 -3.15 -9.79 7.28
CA ASP A 198 -4.43 -10.30 6.85
C ASP A 198 -4.63 -10.10 5.34
N VAL A 199 -5.49 -10.94 4.78
CA VAL A 199 -5.79 -10.99 3.36
C VAL A 199 -7.29 -10.86 3.14
N TYR A 200 -7.69 -9.88 2.35
CA TYR A 200 -9.09 -9.64 1.98
C TYR A 200 -9.25 -9.78 0.48
N GLY A 201 -10.21 -10.60 0.04
CA GLY A 201 -10.54 -10.79 -1.37
C GLY A 201 -10.22 -12.17 -1.90
N ASP A 202 -10.04 -12.25 -3.22
CA ASP A 202 -9.78 -13.49 -3.96
C ASP A 202 -8.91 -13.23 -5.19
N ALA A 203 -8.56 -14.30 -5.92
CA ALA A 203 -7.72 -14.19 -7.11
C ALA A 203 -8.38 -13.44 -8.27
N GLU A 204 -9.71 -13.42 -8.34
CA GLU A 204 -10.47 -12.77 -9.41
C GLU A 204 -10.46 -11.25 -9.23
N GLY A 205 -10.91 -10.77 -8.06
CA GLY A 205 -11.00 -9.35 -7.72
C GLY A 205 -9.69 -8.75 -7.22
N GLY A 206 -8.71 -9.58 -6.89
CA GLY A 206 -7.47 -9.19 -6.25
C GLY A 206 -7.57 -9.17 -4.73
N TYR A 207 -6.40 -9.10 -4.10
CA TYR A 207 -6.26 -9.13 -2.65
C TYR A 207 -5.79 -7.79 -2.10
N ILE A 208 -6.41 -7.36 -1.00
CA ILE A 208 -5.95 -6.24 -0.16
C ILE A 208 -5.22 -6.83 1.05
N ARG A 209 -4.01 -6.31 1.32
CA ARG A 209 -3.20 -6.68 2.49
C ARG A 209 -3.32 -5.63 3.58
N VAL A 210 -3.52 -6.09 4.81
CA VAL A 210 -3.61 -5.23 5.98
C VAL A 210 -2.76 -5.81 7.11
N PRO A 211 -1.95 -5.03 7.83
CA PRO A 211 -1.16 -5.55 8.95
C PRO A 211 -2.03 -6.26 9.98
N MET A 212 -1.56 -7.40 10.48
CA MET A 212 -2.15 -8.05 11.64
C MET A 212 -1.52 -7.46 12.89
N THR A 213 -2.33 -6.94 13.80
CA THR A 213 -1.88 -6.73 15.18
C THR A 213 -1.86 -8.10 15.85
N ARG A 214 -0.68 -8.68 16.06
CA ARG A 214 -0.56 -9.75 17.04
C ARG A 214 -0.92 -9.15 18.41
N ALA A 215 -2.12 -9.44 18.91
CA ALA A 215 -2.19 -9.64 20.34
C ALA A 215 -1.37 -10.91 20.63
N PRO A 216 -0.38 -10.89 21.54
CA PRO A 216 0.04 -12.14 22.17
C PRO A 216 -1.15 -12.83 22.85
#